data_AF-A0A841Q2I0-F1
#
_entry.id   AF-A0A841Q2I0-F1
#
_cell.length_a   1.000
_cell.length_b   1.000
_cell.length_c   1.000
_cell.angle_alpha   90.00
_cell.angle_beta   90.00
_cell.angle_gamma   90.00
#
_symmetry.space_group_name_H-M   'P 1'
#
loop_
_entity.id
_entity.type
_entity.pdbx_description
1 polymer ?
#
loop_
_entity_poly.entity_id
_entity_poly.type
_entity_poly.pdbx_seq_one_letter_code
_entity_poly.pdbx_strand_id
1 'polypeptide(L)'
;MTNAFKVEESFELSEETLKKFYDLNMQKKEIEKEMNQIKKEIHHYLDKTVGKEQKGEVKRGKYKAQRVIKSSTNYDEEKTVRKLENLKLTDFIMEVRLPDTEKLEAAMKIDLVKEEDFLDCKTNKLMQAITVKEMSI
;
A
#
# COMPACT_ATOMS: atom_id res chain seq x y z
N MET A 1 48.27 -32.18 -0.83
CA MET A 1 47.13 -31.82 0.03
C MET A 1 46.50 -30.57 -0.54
N THR A 2 45.23 -30.69 -0.89
CA THR A 2 44.47 -29.80 -1.77
C THR A 2 44.12 -28.52 -1.04
N ASN A 3 44.69 -27.39 -1.46
CA ASN A 3 44.36 -26.08 -0.93
C ASN A 3 43.09 -25.60 -1.65
N ALA A 4 41.93 -25.99 -1.12
CA ALA A 4 40.64 -25.49 -1.57
C ALA A 4 40.37 -24.13 -0.90
N PHE A 5 41.05 -23.08 -1.40
CA PHE A 5 40.56 -21.72 -1.23
C PHE A 5 39.39 -21.54 -2.18
N LYS A 6 38.19 -21.80 -1.65
CA LYS A 6 36.92 -21.43 -2.26
C LYS A 6 36.89 -19.90 -2.27
N VAL A 7 37.20 -19.30 -3.42
CA VAL A 7 37.04 -17.87 -3.66
C VAL A 7 35.58 -17.56 -3.44
N GLU A 8 35.27 -16.70 -2.46
CA GLU A 8 33.97 -16.05 -2.35
C GLU A 8 33.78 -15.25 -3.65
N GLU A 9 32.81 -15.64 -4.47
CA GLU A 9 32.41 -14.84 -5.63
C GLU A 9 31.96 -13.47 -5.12
N SER A 10 32.74 -12.44 -5.44
CA SER A 10 32.36 -11.05 -5.27
C SER A 10 31.08 -10.79 -6.06
N PHE A 11 29.94 -10.72 -5.39
CA PHE A 11 28.68 -10.29 -5.98
C PHE A 11 28.71 -8.77 -6.19
N GLU A 12 29.43 -8.33 -7.22
CA GLU A 12 29.43 -6.92 -7.63
C GLU A 12 28.15 -6.60 -8.41
N LEU A 13 27.43 -5.55 -7.99
CA LEU A 13 26.27 -5.03 -8.70
C LEU A 13 26.74 -4.22 -9.90
N SER A 14 26.48 -4.72 -11.11
CA SER A 14 26.87 -4.01 -12.34
C SER A 14 25.96 -2.82 -12.64
N GLU A 15 26.52 -1.79 -13.28
CA GLU A 15 25.76 -0.67 -13.85
C GLU A 15 24.68 -1.18 -14.81
N GLU A 16 24.98 -2.20 -15.61
CA GLU A 16 24.02 -2.84 -16.52
C GLU A 16 22.79 -3.39 -15.78
N THR A 17 22.98 -3.95 -14.58
CA THR A 17 21.88 -4.45 -13.74
C THR A 17 20.98 -3.31 -13.28
N LEU A 18 21.58 -2.20 -12.82
CA LEU A 18 20.85 -1.00 -12.40
C LEU A 18 20.11 -0.36 -13.58
N LYS A 19 20.78 -0.22 -14.73
CA LYS A 19 20.18 0.30 -15.96
C LYS A 19 19.00 -0.54 -16.41
N LYS A 20 19.15 -1.87 -16.47
CA LYS A 20 18.06 -2.79 -16.83
C LYS A 20 16.87 -2.65 -15.88
N PHE A 21 17.10 -2.54 -14.58
CA PHE A 21 16.03 -2.35 -13.60
C PHE A 21 15.32 -0.99 -13.79
N TYR A 22 16.08 0.07 -14.05
CA TYR A 22 15.53 1.40 -14.35
C TYR A 22 14.66 1.38 -15.62
N ASP A 23 15.18 0.81 -16.71
CA ASP A 23 14.47 0.70 -17.99
C ASP A 23 13.17 -0.11 -17.85
N LEU A 24 13.22 -1.24 -17.14
CA LEU A 24 12.03 -2.07 -16.85
C LEU A 24 11.00 -1.31 -15.99
N ASN A 25 11.44 -0.52 -15.01
CA ASN A 25 10.52 0.31 -14.22
C ASN A 25 9.84 1.39 -15.05
N MET A 26 10.54 1.98 -16.02
CA MET A 26 9.93 2.96 -16.92
C MET A 26 8.95 2.28 -17.88
N GLN A 27 9.31 1.13 -18.46
CA GLN A 27 8.40 0.34 -19.28
C GLN A 27 7.15 -0.09 -18.52
N LYS A 28 7.30 -0.54 -17.26
CA LYS A 28 6.18 -0.88 -16.39
C LYS A 28 5.21 0.29 -16.24
N LYS A 29 5.72 1.51 -16.02
CA LYS A 29 4.88 2.72 -15.90
C LYS A 29 4.11 3.02 -17.18
N GLU A 30 4.74 2.86 -18.35
CA GLU A 30 4.07 3.08 -19.63
C GLU A 30 2.99 2.01 -19.89
N ILE A 31 3.28 0.73 -19.63
CA ILE A 31 2.29 -0.35 -19.70
C ILE A 31 1.12 -0.09 -18.75
N GLU A 32 1.38 0.36 -17.52
CA GLU A 32 0.33 0.73 -16.56
C GLU A 32 -0.54 1.90 -17.07
N LYS A 33 0.06 2.90 -17.73
CA LYS A 33 -0.71 4.00 -18.35
C LYS A 33 -1.61 3.49 -19.48
N GLU A 34 -1.08 2.67 -20.39
CA GLU A 34 -1.84 2.08 -21.49
C GLU A 34 -2.99 1.21 -20.98
N MET A 35 -2.72 0.34 -20.00
CA MET A 35 -3.75 -0.48 -19.35
C MET A 35 -4.85 0.37 -18.71
N ASN A 36 -4.47 1.48 -18.05
CA ASN A 36 -5.43 2.41 -17.46
C ASN A 36 -6.30 3.12 -18.51
N GLN A 37 -5.75 3.43 -19.68
CA GLN A 37 -6.50 4.00 -20.78
C GLN A 37 -7.53 3.00 -21.34
N ILE A 38 -7.10 1.76 -21.63
CA ILE A 38 -7.99 0.68 -22.08
C ILE A 38 -9.10 0.41 -21.05
N LYS A 39 -8.75 0.41 -19.76
CA LYS A 39 -9.71 0.24 -18.67
C LYS A 39 -10.80 1.32 -18.72
N LYS A 40 -10.46 2.59 -18.95
CA LYS A 40 -11.43 3.68 -19.09
C LYS A 40 -12.36 3.47 -20.29
N GLU A 41 -11.85 2.98 -21.41
CA GLU A 41 -12.66 2.67 -22.60
C GLU A 41 -13.66 1.54 -22.33
N ILE A 42 -13.23 0.47 -21.67
CA ILE A 42 -14.11 -0.64 -21.25
C ILE A 42 -15.20 -0.12 -20.29
N HIS A 43 -14.82 0.75 -19.34
CA HIS A 43 -15.81 1.39 -18.46
C HIS A 43 -16.82 2.20 -19.28
N HIS A 44 -16.37 3.10 -20.16
CA HIS A 44 -17.26 3.92 -20.99
C HIS A 44 -18.22 3.08 -21.84
N TYR A 45 -17.74 1.99 -22.43
CA TYR A 45 -18.59 1.04 -23.16
C TYR A 45 -19.67 0.43 -22.27
N LEU A 46 -19.29 -0.05 -21.08
CA LEU A 46 -20.24 -0.64 -20.12
C LEU A 46 -21.23 0.40 -19.57
N ASP A 47 -20.83 1.66 -19.41
CA ASP A 47 -21.74 2.74 -19.00
C ASP A 47 -22.82 3.00 -20.04
N LYS A 48 -22.46 2.95 -21.33
CA LYS A 48 -23.41 3.13 -22.43
C LYS A 48 -24.33 1.94 -22.66
N THR A 49 -23.88 0.73 -22.33
CA THR A 49 -24.59 -0.51 -22.68
C THR A 49 -25.36 -1.13 -21.53
N VAL A 50 -24.83 -1.03 -20.31
CA VAL A 50 -25.43 -1.60 -19.09
C VAL A 50 -25.92 -0.50 -18.15
N GLY A 51 -25.36 0.70 -18.25
CA GLY A 51 -25.67 1.84 -17.39
C GLY A 51 -24.53 2.18 -16.43
N LYS A 52 -24.50 3.44 -15.99
CA LYS A 52 -23.54 3.91 -14.99
C LYS A 52 -23.76 3.20 -13.66
N GLU A 53 -22.65 2.88 -12.98
CA GLU A 53 -22.64 2.25 -11.65
C GLU A 53 -23.34 0.89 -11.56
N GLN A 54 -23.64 0.26 -12.70
CA GLN A 54 -24.21 -1.08 -12.76
C GLN A 54 -23.11 -2.14 -12.94
N LYS A 55 -23.32 -3.31 -12.33
CA LYS A 55 -22.51 -4.50 -12.63
C LYS A 55 -22.74 -4.85 -14.11
N GLY A 56 -21.68 -5.14 -14.84
CA GLY A 56 -21.76 -5.40 -16.26
C GLY A 56 -20.73 -6.40 -16.73
N GLU A 57 -21.06 -7.15 -17.76
CA GLU A 57 -20.18 -8.14 -18.37
C GLU A 57 -20.21 -7.98 -19.88
N VAL A 58 -19.04 -8.07 -20.52
CA VAL A 58 -18.92 -8.12 -21.97
C VAL A 58 -17.95 -9.22 -22.38
N LYS A 59 -18.35 -10.04 -23.34
CA LYS A 59 -17.50 -11.04 -23.98
C LYS A 59 -17.23 -10.65 -25.43
N ARG A 60 -15.98 -10.78 -25.87
CA ARG A 60 -15.54 -10.59 -27.25
C ARG A 60 -14.47 -11.63 -27.57
N GLY A 61 -14.77 -12.55 -28.48
CA GLY A 61 -13.88 -13.67 -28.80
C GLY A 61 -13.54 -14.49 -27.54
N LYS A 62 -12.25 -14.65 -27.27
CA LYS A 62 -11.73 -15.40 -26.10
C LYS A 62 -11.63 -14.56 -24.82
N TYR A 63 -11.99 -13.28 -24.87
CA TYR A 63 -11.83 -12.36 -23.76
C TYR A 63 -13.17 -11.98 -23.13
N LYS A 64 -13.14 -11.74 -21.82
CA LYS A 64 -14.29 -11.35 -21.02
C LYS A 64 -13.88 -10.26 -20.05
N ALA A 65 -14.59 -9.14 -20.06
CA ALA A 65 -14.47 -8.09 -19.06
C ALA A 65 -15.70 -8.11 -18.15
N GLN A 66 -15.47 -8.07 -16.84
CA GLN A 66 -16.50 -7.97 -15.82
C GLN A 66 -16.24 -6.75 -14.95
N ARG A 67 -17.26 -5.91 -14.80
CA ARG A 67 -17.24 -4.77 -13.89
C ARG A 67 -17.85 -5.17 -12.56
N VAL A 68 -17.04 -5.01 -11.51
CA VAL A 68 -17.48 -5.13 -10.12
C VAL A 68 -17.73 -3.73 -9.58
N ILE A 69 -18.89 -3.55 -8.95
CA ILE A 69 -19.24 -2.32 -8.23
C ILE A 69 -18.97 -2.58 -6.75
N LYS A 70 -18.16 -1.73 -6.12
CA LYS A 70 -17.92 -1.71 -4.68
C LYS A 70 -18.47 -0.39 -4.15
N SER A 71 -19.44 -0.43 -3.25
CA SER A 71 -19.88 0.73 -2.49
C SER A 71 -19.19 0.73 -1.13
N SER A 72 -18.74 1.90 -0.70
CA SER A 72 -18.28 2.16 0.68
C SER A 72 -19.11 3.32 1.22
N THR A 73 -19.74 3.11 2.36
CA THR A 73 -20.40 4.20 3.09
C THR A 73 -19.41 4.69 4.14
N ASN A 74 -18.99 5.94 4.00
CA ASN A 74 -18.14 6.60 5.00
C ASN A 74 -19.01 7.58 5.77
N TYR A 75 -18.83 7.59 7.09
CA TYR A 75 -19.47 8.54 7.98
C TYR A 75 -18.44 9.61 8.34
N ASP A 76 -18.86 10.86 8.38
CA ASP A 76 -18.07 11.93 8.98
C ASP A 76 -18.06 11.68 10.49
N GLU A 77 -16.91 11.30 11.04
CA GLU A 77 -16.79 10.83 12.42
C GLU A 77 -17.32 11.87 13.41
N GLU A 78 -16.89 13.13 13.27
CA GLU A 78 -17.27 14.20 14.19
C GLU A 78 -18.77 14.51 14.13
N LYS A 79 -19.35 14.66 12.93
CA LYS A 79 -20.79 14.90 12.78
C LYS A 79 -21.61 13.73 13.26
N THR A 80 -21.14 12.51 13.03
CA THR A 80 -21.85 11.28 13.39
C THR A 80 -21.83 11.08 14.90
N VAL A 81 -20.67 11.24 15.56
CA VAL A 81 -20.56 11.21 17.02
C VAL A 81 -21.47 12.26 17.65
N ARG A 82 -21.40 13.53 17.20
CA ARG A 82 -22.30 14.59 17.70
C ARG A 82 -23.77 14.24 17.50
N LYS A 83 -24.13 13.60 16.38
CA LYS A 83 -25.51 13.19 16.13
C LYS A 83 -25.94 12.05 17.06
N LEU A 84 -25.07 11.06 17.29
CA LEU A 84 -25.29 9.96 18.21
C LEU A 84 -25.46 10.46 19.66
N GLU A 85 -24.62 11.39 20.10
CA GLU A 85 -24.73 12.05 21.42
C GLU A 85 -26.08 12.76 21.58
N ASN A 86 -26.49 13.56 20.58
CA ASN A 86 -27.77 14.26 20.60
C ASN A 86 -28.98 13.30 20.63
N LEU A 87 -28.85 12.12 20.04
CA LEU A 87 -29.86 11.06 20.07
C LEU A 87 -29.76 10.15 21.31
N LYS A 88 -28.80 10.42 22.22
CA LYS A 88 -28.49 9.59 23.39
C LYS A 88 -28.18 8.13 23.03
N LEU A 89 -27.58 7.91 21.86
CA LEU A 89 -27.16 6.61 21.33
C LEU A 89 -25.68 6.35 21.67
N THR A 90 -25.34 6.40 22.95
CA THR A 90 -23.95 6.31 23.43
C THR A 90 -23.32 4.95 23.17
N ASP A 91 -24.11 3.87 23.11
CA ASP A 91 -23.63 2.51 22.84
C ASP A 91 -23.03 2.35 21.42
N PHE A 92 -23.31 3.30 20.52
CA PHE A 92 -22.77 3.33 19.16
C PHE A 92 -21.49 4.19 19.04
N ILE A 93 -21.04 4.79 20.15
CA ILE A 93 -19.80 5.56 20.23
C ILE A 93 -18.75 4.65 20.85
N MET A 94 -17.65 4.41 20.13
CA MET A 94 -16.57 3.59 20.64
C MET A 94 -15.66 4.41 21.56
N GLU A 95 -15.52 3.99 22.81
CA GLU A 95 -14.45 4.46 23.69
C GLU A 95 -13.18 3.65 23.40
N VAL A 96 -12.18 4.31 22.82
CA VAL A 96 -10.96 3.66 22.36
C VAL A 96 -9.83 3.88 23.37
N ARG A 97 -9.33 2.78 23.97
CA ARG A 97 -8.13 2.78 24.82
C ARG A 97 -6.91 2.37 24.01
N LEU A 98 -6.14 3.35 23.57
CA LEU A 98 -4.91 3.14 22.83
C LEU A 98 -3.71 3.64 23.64
N PRO A 99 -2.54 2.96 23.54
CA PRO A 99 -1.31 3.48 24.11
C PRO A 99 -0.94 4.78 23.39
N ASP A 100 -0.60 5.80 24.16
CA ASP A 100 0.01 7.02 23.63
C ASP A 100 1.49 6.75 23.41
N THR A 101 1.81 6.19 22.24
CA THR A 101 3.17 5.76 21.89
C THR A 101 4.13 6.94 21.79
N GLU A 102 3.65 8.12 21.41
CA GLU A 102 4.47 9.33 21.37
C GLU A 102 4.91 9.74 22.78
N LYS A 103 3.98 9.78 23.75
CA LYS A 103 4.34 10.03 25.15
C LYS A 103 5.20 8.93 25.74
N LEU A 104 4.94 7.67 25.40
CA LEU A 104 5.74 6.54 25.87
C LEU A 104 7.19 6.64 25.39
N GLU A 105 7.42 6.91 24.10
CA GLU A 105 8.76 7.09 23.53
C GLU A 105 9.45 8.36 24.10
N ALA A 106 8.70 9.44 24.33
CA ALA A 106 9.24 10.63 24.99
C ALA A 106 9.67 10.32 26.43
N ALA A 107 8.88 9.55 27.17
CA ALA A 107 9.20 9.11 28.53
C ALA A 107 10.43 8.19 28.57
N MET A 108 10.60 7.31 27.58
CA MET A 108 11.82 6.48 27.44
C MET A 108 13.07 7.34 27.22
N LYS A 109 12.99 8.37 26.37
CA LYS A 109 14.15 9.25 26.06
C LYS A 109 14.65 10.08 27.23
N ILE A 110 13.80 10.36 28.21
CA ILE A 110 14.15 11.10 29.43
C ILE A 110 14.38 10.17 30.64
N ASP A 111 14.52 8.86 30.39
CA ASP A 111 14.70 7.81 31.41
C ASP A 111 13.59 7.78 32.49
N LEU A 112 12.39 8.28 32.17
CA LEU A 112 11.23 8.21 33.07
C LEU A 112 10.66 6.79 33.14
N VAL A 113 10.77 6.03 32.04
CA VAL A 113 10.46 4.61 31.97
C VAL A 113 11.58 3.90 31.20
N LYS A 114 11.85 2.63 31.52
CA LYS A 114 12.91 1.88 30.84
C LYS A 114 12.39 1.25 29.56
N GLU A 115 13.17 1.32 28.49
CA GLU A 115 12.83 0.64 27.23
C GLU A 115 12.71 -0.88 27.39
N GLU A 116 13.55 -1.45 28.26
CA GLU A 116 13.60 -2.88 28.60
C GLU A 116 12.24 -3.43 29.07
N ASP A 117 11.46 -2.61 29.79
CA ASP A 117 10.16 -2.98 30.36
C ASP A 117 9.07 -3.14 29.28
N PHE A 118 9.33 -2.73 28.03
CA PHE A 118 8.36 -2.74 26.93
C PHE A 118 8.84 -3.53 25.70
N LEU A 119 9.92 -4.31 25.83
CA LEU A 119 10.48 -5.06 24.70
C LEU A 119 9.50 -6.08 24.10
N ASP A 120 8.70 -6.73 24.94
CA ASP A 120 7.65 -7.68 24.55
C ASP A 120 6.46 -6.99 23.85
N CYS A 121 6.34 -5.67 23.99
CA CYS A 121 5.32 -4.85 23.35
C CYS A 121 5.75 -4.31 21.98
N LYS A 122 7.04 -4.36 21.62
CA LYS A 122 7.56 -3.82 20.34
C LYS A 122 7.63 -4.90 19.26
N THR A 123 6.99 -4.66 18.12
CA THR A 123 7.19 -5.46 16.90
C THR A 123 7.98 -4.65 15.88
N ASN A 124 9.27 -4.95 15.73
CA ASN A 124 10.14 -4.31 14.75
C ASN A 124 10.10 -5.09 13.43
N LYS A 125 9.33 -4.61 12.46
CA LYS A 125 9.34 -5.16 11.09
C LYS A 125 10.22 -4.30 10.19
N LEU A 126 11.39 -4.82 9.84
CA LEU A 126 12.22 -4.22 8.80
C LEU A 126 11.66 -4.59 7.41
N MET A 127 11.37 -3.58 6.60
CA MET A 127 10.99 -3.77 5.20
C MET A 127 12.07 -3.17 4.32
N GLN A 128 12.59 -3.97 3.38
CA GLN A 128 13.56 -3.49 2.40
C GLN A 128 12.82 -3.01 1.16
N ALA A 129 13.17 -1.81 0.69
CA ALA A 129 12.64 -1.25 -0.55
C ALA A 129 13.81 -0.80 -1.42
N ILE A 130 13.69 -1.00 -2.74
CA ILE A 130 14.73 -0.66 -3.71
C ILE A 130 14.17 0.39 -4.67
N THR A 131 14.92 1.47 -4.87
CA THR A 131 14.63 2.50 -5.87
C THR A 131 15.91 2.79 -6.65
N VAL A 132 15.84 2.73 -7.98
CA VAL A 132 16.95 3.11 -8.86
C VAL A 132 16.54 4.38 -9.60
N LYS A 133 17.42 5.40 -9.58
CA LYS A 133 17.22 6.67 -10.26
C LYS A 133 18.46 6.97 -11.09
N GLU A 134 18.26 7.60 -12.24
CA GLU A 134 19.33 8.21 -13.00
C GLU A 134 19.87 9.42 -12.22
N MET A 135 21.20 9.53 -12.15
CA MET A 135 21.87 10.66 -11.51
C MET A 135 22.51 11.52 -12.59
N SER A 136 22.22 12.82 -12.60
CA SER A 136 22.96 13.76 -13.43
C SER A 136 24.36 13.92 -12.86
N ILE A 137 25.38 13.77 -13.71
CA ILE A 137 26.79 14.07 -13.40
C ILE A 137 27.06 15.53 -13.70
#